data_AF-A0A1E4RDH2-F1
#
_entry.id   AF-A0A1E4RDH2-F1
#
_cell.length_a   1.000
_cell.length_b   1.000
_cell.length_c   1.000
_cell.angle_alpha   90.00
_cell.angle_beta   90.00
_cell.angle_gamma   90.00
#
_symmetry.space_group_name_H-M   'P 1'
#
loop_
_entity.id
_entity.type
_entity.pdbx_description
1 polymer ?
#
loop_
_entity_poly.entity_id
_entity_poly.type
_entity_poly.pdbx_seq_one_letter_code
_entity_poly.pdbx_strand_id
1 'polypeptide(L)'
;MAVDIALIQKQIEDPQVFSYVELLYQAAEQLREEEGEEKGKEAKIINTLELYSFGTYREYKKKKQEYTIEGSRSFFKLVELSVISVVNDNIGRSITLKELLEEYEFEDAIKEMISEYQIEQLELPFVDTTTTDPILILELILIAIKYKGTIDVRIDEKTSSIEVIATNTLRDVYDDQSYQLKSLSLDDITNRSLSRAKTNLCKWLDKSFT
;
A
#
# COMPACT_ATOMS: atom_id res chain seq x y z
N MET A 1 -12.25 9.59 -24.09
CA MET A 1 -11.88 8.18 -24.32
C MET A 1 -12.14 7.49 -23.00
N ALA A 2 -12.94 6.43 -22.98
CA ALA A 2 -13.29 5.76 -21.72
C ALA A 2 -12.04 5.19 -21.04
N VAL A 3 -12.02 5.22 -19.72
CA VAL A 3 -10.97 4.63 -18.89
C VAL A 3 -10.89 3.13 -19.17
N ASP A 4 -9.71 2.64 -19.58
CA ASP A 4 -9.51 1.20 -19.78
C ASP A 4 -9.31 0.49 -18.43
N ILE A 5 -10.42 0.06 -17.85
CA ILE A 5 -10.46 -0.64 -16.56
C ILE A 5 -9.63 -1.93 -16.60
N ALA A 6 -9.64 -2.65 -17.72
CA ALA A 6 -8.88 -3.89 -17.86
C ALA A 6 -7.36 -3.62 -17.86
N LEU A 7 -6.93 -2.53 -18.48
CA LEU A 7 -5.54 -2.08 -18.42
C LEU A 7 -5.13 -1.68 -17.00
N ILE A 8 -5.98 -0.92 -16.28
CA ILE A 8 -5.73 -0.55 -14.88
C ILE A 8 -5.57 -1.81 -14.02
N GLN A 9 -6.50 -2.74 -14.13
CA GLN A 9 -6.48 -3.99 -13.38
C GLN A 9 -5.21 -4.79 -13.65
N LYS A 10 -4.79 -4.87 -14.92
CA LYS A 10 -3.53 -5.50 -15.30
C LYS A 10 -2.31 -4.83 -14.68
N GLN A 11 -2.27 -3.50 -14.59
CA GLN A 11 -1.18 -2.77 -13.95
C GLN A 11 -1.17 -2.93 -12.41
N ILE A 12 -2.35 -3.01 -11.80
CA ILE A 12 -2.49 -3.32 -10.36
C ILE A 12 -1.91 -4.70 -10.05
N GLU A 13 -2.21 -5.69 -10.88
CA GLU A 13 -1.76 -7.07 -10.67
C GLU A 13 -0.26 -7.28 -10.96
N ASP A 14 0.36 -6.37 -11.71
CA ASP A 14 1.77 -6.44 -12.09
C ASP A 14 2.69 -6.42 -10.84
N PRO A 15 3.50 -7.47 -10.62
CA PRO A 15 4.41 -7.54 -9.48
C PRO A 15 5.50 -6.47 -9.48
N GLN A 16 5.82 -5.86 -10.62
CA GLN A 16 6.91 -4.88 -10.77
C GLN A 16 6.46 -3.43 -10.65
N VAL A 17 5.15 -3.15 -10.73
CA VAL A 17 4.61 -1.79 -10.67
C VAL A 17 4.31 -1.41 -9.21
N PHE A 18 4.88 -0.32 -8.69
CA PHE A 18 4.61 0.15 -7.32
C PHE A 18 4.22 1.63 -7.24
N SER A 19 4.17 2.30 -8.40
CA SER A 19 3.77 3.68 -8.59
C SER A 19 2.54 3.70 -9.48
N TYR A 20 1.47 4.33 -9.00
CA TYR A 20 0.18 4.41 -9.66
C TYR A 20 -0.26 5.86 -9.89
N VAL A 21 0.54 6.85 -9.48
CA VAL A 21 0.16 8.27 -9.56
C VAL A 21 -0.10 8.74 -10.98
N GLU A 22 0.71 8.29 -11.95
CA GLU A 22 0.50 8.64 -13.35
C GLU A 22 -0.82 8.07 -13.88
N LEU A 23 -1.09 6.79 -13.57
CA LEU A 23 -2.33 6.12 -13.93
C LEU A 23 -3.54 6.79 -13.28
N LEU A 24 -3.41 7.19 -12.01
CA LEU A 24 -4.41 7.94 -11.27
C LEU A 24 -4.73 9.27 -11.95
N TYR A 25 -3.72 10.01 -12.40
CA TYR A 25 -3.90 11.31 -13.04
C TYR A 25 -4.60 11.17 -14.40
N GLN A 26 -4.14 10.21 -15.21
CA GLN A 26 -4.75 9.91 -16.50
C GLN A 26 -6.22 9.52 -16.36
N ALA A 27 -6.53 8.61 -15.42
CA ALA A 27 -7.91 8.19 -15.16
C ALA A 27 -8.76 9.33 -14.60
N ALA A 28 -8.23 10.16 -13.70
CA ALA A 28 -8.96 11.27 -13.11
C ALA A 28 -9.27 12.39 -14.11
N GLU A 29 -8.39 12.62 -15.10
CA GLU A 29 -8.62 13.57 -16.18
C GLU A 29 -9.76 13.09 -17.11
N GLN A 30 -9.74 11.83 -17.51
CA GLN A 30 -10.76 11.23 -18.39
C GLN A 30 -12.17 11.30 -17.78
N LEU A 31 -12.29 11.06 -16.46
CA LEU A 31 -13.58 11.07 -15.77
C LEU A 31 -14.16 12.45 -15.49
N ARG A 32 -13.38 13.53 -15.62
CA ARG A 32 -13.95 14.89 -15.53
C ARG A 32 -14.86 15.22 -16.71
N GLU A 33 -14.76 14.46 -17.80
CA GLU A 33 -15.44 14.74 -19.06
C GLU A 33 -16.79 14.00 -19.20
N GLU A 34 -17.14 13.09 -18.28
CA GLU A 34 -18.28 12.16 -18.42
C GLU A 34 -19.38 12.39 -17.34
N GLU A 35 -20.67 12.37 -17.75
CA GLU A 35 -21.87 12.45 -16.88
C GLU A 35 -22.72 11.16 -16.99
N GLY A 36 -23.00 10.46 -15.89
CA GLY A 36 -23.89 9.27 -15.90
C GLY A 36 -23.77 8.32 -14.70
N GLU A 37 -24.47 7.18 -14.73
CA GLU A 37 -24.40 6.09 -13.72
C GLU A 37 -23.06 5.31 -13.74
N GLU A 38 -22.35 5.28 -14.87
CA GLU A 38 -20.98 4.72 -14.98
C GLU A 38 -20.00 5.39 -13.99
N LYS A 39 -20.30 6.64 -13.63
CA LYS A 39 -19.59 7.44 -12.64
C LYS A 39 -19.42 6.75 -11.29
N GLY A 40 -20.36 5.87 -10.90
CA GLY A 40 -20.27 5.14 -9.63
C GLY A 40 -19.16 4.10 -9.62
N LYS A 41 -19.00 3.31 -10.69
CA LYS A 41 -17.93 2.31 -10.79
C LYS A 41 -16.58 2.98 -11.03
N GLU A 42 -16.57 4.00 -11.89
CA GLU A 42 -15.39 4.78 -12.21
C GLU A 42 -14.85 5.52 -10.99
N ALA A 43 -15.72 6.09 -10.15
CA ALA A 43 -15.31 6.71 -8.89
C ALA A 43 -14.60 5.70 -7.98
N LYS A 44 -15.08 4.45 -7.89
CA LYS A 44 -14.40 3.42 -7.09
C LYS A 44 -13.02 3.05 -7.64
N ILE A 45 -12.85 3.07 -8.97
CA ILE A 45 -11.54 2.83 -9.58
C ILE A 45 -10.58 3.95 -9.24
N ILE A 46 -11.00 5.22 -9.31
CA ILE A 46 -10.18 6.35 -8.87
C ILE A 46 -9.82 6.23 -7.40
N ASN A 47 -10.79 5.92 -6.55
CA ASN A 47 -10.55 5.71 -5.13
C ASN A 47 -9.55 4.56 -4.90
N THR A 48 -9.61 3.51 -5.71
CA THR A 48 -8.70 2.36 -5.63
C THR A 48 -7.30 2.77 -6.10
N LEU A 49 -7.15 3.50 -7.19
CA LEU A 49 -5.86 4.04 -7.61
C LEU A 49 -5.28 5.00 -6.58
N GLU A 50 -6.10 5.87 -5.98
CA GLU A 50 -5.70 6.77 -4.90
C GLU A 50 -5.21 5.98 -3.67
N LEU A 51 -5.89 4.90 -3.30
CA LEU A 51 -5.47 3.97 -2.26
C LEU A 51 -4.14 3.30 -2.58
N TYR A 52 -3.93 2.85 -3.83
CA TYR A 52 -2.70 2.18 -4.25
C TYR A 52 -1.53 3.14 -4.39
N SER A 53 -1.78 4.41 -4.73
CA SER A 53 -0.76 5.46 -4.70
C SER A 53 -0.40 5.86 -3.28
N PHE A 54 -1.39 6.20 -2.45
CA PHE A 54 -1.15 6.95 -1.22
C PHE A 54 -1.68 6.30 0.06
N GLY A 55 -2.60 5.35 0.00
CA GLY A 55 -3.23 4.72 1.18
C GLY A 55 -2.61 3.38 1.56
N THR A 56 -3.10 2.75 2.63
CA THR A 56 -2.70 1.40 3.06
C THR A 56 -3.92 0.51 3.30
N TYR A 57 -3.70 -0.73 3.70
CA TYR A 57 -4.78 -1.64 4.12
C TYR A 57 -5.67 -1.03 5.21
N ARG A 58 -5.11 -0.23 6.12
CA ARG A 58 -5.88 0.49 7.14
C ARG A 58 -6.96 1.39 6.53
N GLU A 59 -6.61 2.16 5.50
CA GLU A 59 -7.56 3.05 4.81
C GLU A 59 -8.58 2.26 3.99
N TYR A 60 -8.15 1.13 3.41
CA TYR A 60 -9.05 0.20 2.76
C TYR A 60 -10.09 -0.35 3.74
N LYS A 61 -9.67 -0.87 4.89
CA LYS A 61 -10.55 -1.43 5.93
C LYS A 61 -11.58 -0.43 6.42
N LYS A 62 -11.19 0.84 6.64
CA LYS A 62 -12.10 1.91 7.08
C LYS A 62 -13.22 2.22 6.07
N LYS A 63 -12.94 2.06 4.77
CA LYS A 63 -13.81 2.51 3.67
C LYS A 63 -13.98 1.44 2.59
N LYS A 64 -14.03 0.16 2.97
CA LYS A 64 -13.98 -1.01 2.04
C LYS A 64 -14.98 -0.89 0.89
N GLN A 65 -16.17 -0.36 1.15
CA GLN A 65 -17.23 -0.14 0.16
C GLN A 65 -16.91 0.88 -0.95
N GLU A 66 -15.92 1.75 -0.75
CA GLU A 66 -15.52 2.82 -1.67
C GLU A 66 -14.49 2.36 -2.71
N TYR A 67 -13.95 1.16 -2.56
CA TYR A 67 -12.91 0.58 -3.42
C TYR A 67 -13.44 -0.61 -4.22
N THR A 68 -12.72 -0.95 -5.29
CA THR A 68 -12.94 -2.15 -6.10
C THR A 68 -11.62 -2.91 -6.16
N ILE A 69 -11.47 -3.93 -5.32
CA ILE A 69 -10.30 -4.81 -5.32
C ILE A 69 -10.77 -6.21 -5.70
N GLU A 70 -10.54 -6.55 -6.95
CA GLU A 70 -10.93 -7.84 -7.51
C GLU A 70 -9.71 -8.77 -7.57
N GLY A 71 -9.91 -9.98 -7.06
CA GLY A 71 -8.89 -11.04 -7.11
C GLY A 71 -7.83 -10.97 -6.01
N SER A 72 -7.24 -12.14 -5.78
CA SER A 72 -6.22 -12.40 -4.76
C SER A 72 -4.96 -11.58 -4.97
N ARG A 73 -4.53 -11.46 -6.23
CA ARG A 73 -3.32 -10.74 -6.62
C ARG A 73 -3.40 -9.24 -6.31
N SER A 74 -4.53 -8.60 -6.62
CA SER A 74 -4.77 -7.17 -6.33
C SER A 74 -4.76 -6.92 -4.82
N PHE A 75 -5.51 -7.74 -4.06
CA PHE A 75 -5.53 -7.61 -2.61
C PHE A 75 -4.14 -7.79 -2.00
N PHE A 76 -3.40 -8.81 -2.44
CA PHE A 76 -2.01 -9.00 -2.03
C PHE A 76 -1.14 -7.80 -2.37
N LYS A 77 -1.33 -7.17 -3.54
CA LYS A 77 -0.60 -5.96 -3.92
C LYS A 77 -0.85 -4.80 -2.94
N LEU A 78 -2.09 -4.62 -2.48
CA LEU A 78 -2.40 -3.63 -1.43
C LEU A 78 -1.65 -3.94 -0.13
N VAL A 79 -1.56 -5.21 0.26
CA VAL A 79 -0.78 -5.64 1.44
C VAL A 79 0.72 -5.36 1.22
N GLU A 80 1.27 -5.67 0.04
CA GLU A 80 2.67 -5.37 -0.32
C GLU A 80 2.96 -3.87 -0.19
N LEU A 81 2.11 -3.01 -0.76
CA LEU A 81 2.23 -1.55 -0.67
C LEU A 81 2.14 -1.04 0.76
N SER A 82 1.31 -1.68 1.58
CA SER A 82 1.19 -1.38 3.01
C SER A 82 2.48 -1.74 3.75
N VAL A 83 3.06 -2.92 3.50
CA VAL A 83 4.36 -3.32 4.07
C VAL A 83 5.46 -2.33 3.67
N ILE A 84 5.56 -2.00 2.38
CA ILE A 84 6.57 -1.03 1.89
C ILE A 84 6.43 0.31 2.61
N SER A 85 5.20 0.75 2.89
CA SER A 85 4.94 1.99 3.62
C SER A 85 5.46 1.95 5.04
N VAL A 86 5.16 0.86 5.76
CA VAL A 86 5.61 0.67 7.15
C VAL A 86 7.14 0.60 7.22
N VAL A 87 7.75 -0.10 6.26
CA VAL A 87 9.21 -0.20 6.17
C VAL A 87 9.84 1.17 5.86
N ASN A 88 9.29 1.94 4.91
CA ASN A 88 9.75 3.31 4.62
C ASN A 88 9.73 4.21 5.85
N ASP A 89 8.68 4.12 6.68
CA ASP A 89 8.49 4.95 7.86
C ASP A 89 9.42 4.57 9.04
N ASN A 90 10.09 3.42 8.96
CA ASN A 90 10.87 2.84 10.06
C ASN A 90 12.30 2.45 9.67
N ILE A 91 12.86 3.06 8.63
CA ILE A 91 14.27 2.85 8.24
C ILE A 91 15.21 3.08 9.44
N GLY A 92 16.08 2.11 9.69
CA GLY A 92 17.03 2.10 10.82
C GLY A 92 16.44 1.67 12.16
N ARG A 93 15.17 1.23 12.21
CA ARG A 93 14.52 0.74 13.43
C ARG A 93 14.34 -0.77 13.41
N SER A 94 14.21 -1.33 14.61
CA SER A 94 13.75 -2.70 14.81
C SER A 94 12.28 -2.68 15.24
N ILE A 95 11.45 -3.50 14.59
CA ILE A 95 10.01 -3.61 14.81
C ILE A 95 9.67 -5.07 15.08
N THR A 96 8.89 -5.35 16.12
CA THR A 96 8.44 -6.74 16.36
C THR A 96 7.36 -7.15 15.35
N LEU A 97 7.31 -8.42 14.99
CA LEU A 97 6.25 -8.95 14.12
C LEU A 97 4.87 -8.79 14.75
N LYS A 98 4.79 -8.84 16.08
CA LYS A 98 3.57 -8.55 16.83
C LYS A 98 3.11 -7.10 16.64
N GLU A 99 4.04 -6.15 16.72
CA GLU A 99 3.75 -4.73 16.46
C GLU A 99 3.27 -4.50 15.01
N LEU A 100 3.89 -5.18 14.03
CA LEU A 100 3.40 -5.17 12.66
C LEU A 100 1.95 -5.69 12.55
N LEU A 101 1.65 -6.82 13.18
CA LEU A 101 0.32 -7.42 13.14
C LEU A 101 -0.75 -6.52 13.81
N GLU A 102 -0.46 -6.00 14.99
CA GLU A 102 -1.41 -5.26 15.83
C GLU A 102 -1.48 -3.78 15.43
N GLU A 103 -0.35 -3.07 15.45
CA GLU A 103 -0.35 -1.62 15.23
C GLU A 103 -0.63 -1.28 13.78
N TYR A 104 -0.15 -2.07 12.82
CA TYR A 104 -0.34 -1.81 11.38
C TYR A 104 -1.47 -2.62 10.76
N GLU A 105 -2.27 -3.33 11.58
CA GLU A 105 -3.44 -4.10 11.19
C GLU A 105 -3.17 -5.21 10.14
N PHE A 106 -1.93 -5.73 10.08
CA PHE A 106 -1.61 -6.83 9.17
C PHE A 106 -2.30 -8.14 9.57
N GLU A 107 -2.67 -8.32 10.85
CA GLU A 107 -3.41 -9.51 11.27
C GLU A 107 -4.76 -9.62 10.54
N ASP A 108 -5.49 -8.51 10.44
CA ASP A 108 -6.78 -8.47 9.76
C ASP A 108 -6.61 -8.62 8.25
N ALA A 109 -5.58 -8.00 7.67
CA ALA A 109 -5.25 -8.15 6.25
C ALA A 109 -4.99 -9.62 5.89
N ILE A 110 -4.22 -10.33 6.73
CA ILE A 110 -3.89 -11.74 6.52
C ILE A 110 -5.13 -12.62 6.68
N LYS A 111 -5.96 -12.37 7.69
CA LYS A 111 -7.23 -13.10 7.87
C LYS A 111 -8.13 -12.95 6.64
N GLU A 112 -8.29 -11.72 6.14
CA GLU A 112 -9.08 -11.43 4.94
C GLU A 112 -8.49 -12.13 3.71
N MET A 113 -7.16 -12.12 3.57
CA MET A 113 -6.48 -12.82 2.48
C MET A 113 -6.76 -14.34 2.49
N ILE A 114 -6.72 -14.97 3.66
CA ILE A 114 -7.02 -16.39 3.82
C ILE A 114 -8.50 -16.68 3.52
N SER A 115 -9.42 -15.89 4.11
CA SER A 115 -10.84 -16.20 4.06
C SER A 115 -11.55 -15.79 2.77
N GLU A 116 -11.19 -14.64 2.19
CA GLU A 116 -11.87 -14.05 1.04
C GLU A 116 -11.11 -14.29 -0.28
N TYR A 117 -9.78 -14.31 -0.21
CA TYR A 117 -8.93 -14.21 -1.40
C TYR A 117 -8.11 -15.46 -1.72
N GLN A 118 -8.25 -16.58 -0.98
CA GLN A 118 -7.57 -17.86 -1.28
C GLN A 118 -6.06 -17.70 -1.47
N ILE A 119 -5.33 -17.64 -0.35
CA ILE A 119 -3.88 -17.41 -0.30
C ILE A 119 -3.08 -18.38 -1.18
N GLU A 120 -3.64 -19.56 -1.50
CA GLU A 120 -3.02 -20.59 -2.34
C GLU A 120 -2.75 -20.12 -3.78
N GLN A 121 -3.47 -19.09 -4.24
CA GLN A 121 -3.24 -18.48 -5.56
C GLN A 121 -2.05 -17.53 -5.57
N LEU A 122 -1.55 -17.16 -4.40
CA LEU A 122 -0.38 -16.33 -4.27
C LEU A 122 0.84 -17.24 -4.30
N GLU A 123 1.75 -17.02 -5.24
CA GLU A 123 3.02 -17.73 -5.40
C GLU A 123 4.01 -17.38 -4.26
N LEU A 124 3.53 -17.39 -3.02
CA LEU A 124 4.33 -17.18 -1.83
C LEU A 124 5.22 -18.41 -1.62
N PRO A 125 6.52 -18.21 -1.36
CA PRO A 125 7.43 -19.31 -1.17
C PRO A 125 7.06 -20.06 0.11
N PHE A 126 7.04 -21.39 0.06
CA PHE A 126 6.92 -22.28 1.24
C PHE A 126 5.59 -22.22 2.02
N VAL A 127 4.54 -21.58 1.51
CA VAL A 127 3.21 -21.63 2.13
C VAL A 127 2.55 -22.97 1.78
N ASP A 128 2.27 -23.81 2.79
CA ASP A 128 1.31 -24.89 2.62
C ASP A 128 -0.12 -24.35 2.83
N THR A 129 -1.11 -25.01 2.24
CA THR A 129 -2.52 -24.59 2.31
C THR A 129 -3.14 -24.77 3.71
N THR A 130 -2.37 -25.24 4.70
CA THR A 130 -2.82 -25.45 6.07
C THR A 130 -2.31 -24.40 7.04
N THR A 131 -1.37 -23.57 6.59
CA THR A 131 -0.77 -22.51 7.38
C THR A 131 -1.78 -21.39 7.60
N THR A 132 -2.12 -21.17 8.86
CA THR A 132 -3.09 -20.14 9.29
C THR A 132 -2.52 -19.17 10.32
N ASP A 133 -1.24 -19.34 10.68
CA ASP A 133 -0.55 -18.47 11.64
C ASP A 133 -0.21 -17.11 10.98
N PRO A 134 -0.79 -15.99 11.46
CA PRO A 134 -0.52 -14.67 10.89
C PRO A 134 0.94 -14.24 10.98
N ILE A 135 1.68 -14.69 12.00
CA ILE A 135 3.11 -14.35 12.14
C ILE A 135 3.90 -14.98 11.00
N LEU A 136 3.73 -16.28 10.79
CA LEU A 136 4.42 -17.01 9.73
C LEU A 136 4.06 -16.46 8.34
N ILE A 137 2.77 -16.18 8.11
CA ILE A 137 2.34 -15.59 6.84
C ILE A 137 2.97 -14.21 6.64
N LEU A 138 3.00 -13.35 7.66
CA LEU A 138 3.66 -12.04 7.57
C LEU A 138 5.15 -12.17 7.27
N GLU A 139 5.86 -13.10 7.91
CA GLU A 139 7.27 -13.38 7.61
C GLU A 139 7.46 -13.80 6.14
N LEU A 140 6.61 -14.67 5.62
CA LEU A 140 6.66 -15.11 4.23
C LEU A 140 6.37 -13.97 3.24
N ILE A 141 5.46 -13.05 3.58
CA ILE A 141 5.22 -11.81 2.81
C ILE A 141 6.49 -10.96 2.80
N LEU A 142 7.09 -10.70 3.96
CA LEU A 142 8.32 -9.91 4.08
C LEU A 142 9.47 -10.53 3.28
N ILE A 143 9.61 -11.85 3.35
CA ILE A 143 10.59 -12.63 2.57
C ILE A 143 10.32 -12.47 1.07
N ALA A 144 9.08 -12.63 0.62
CA ALA A 144 8.71 -12.47 -0.79
C ALA A 144 9.00 -11.05 -1.32
N ILE A 145 8.67 -10.01 -0.55
CA ILE A 145 8.95 -8.61 -0.91
C ILE A 145 10.46 -8.34 -0.92
N LYS A 146 11.21 -8.90 0.03
CA LYS A 146 12.68 -8.83 0.05
C LYS A 146 13.31 -9.53 -1.15
N TYR A 147 12.85 -10.71 -1.53
CA TYR A 147 13.36 -11.44 -2.70
C TYR A 147 13.14 -10.67 -4.02
N LYS A 148 12.07 -9.86 -4.11
CA LYS A 148 11.85 -8.94 -5.23
C LYS A 148 12.80 -7.74 -5.24
N GLY A 149 13.61 -7.57 -4.19
CA GLY A 149 14.52 -6.46 -4.03
C GLY A 149 13.84 -5.15 -3.63
N THR A 150 12.56 -5.16 -3.30
CA THR A 150 11.78 -3.95 -2.97
C THR A 150 12.17 -3.35 -1.62
N ILE A 151 12.45 -4.21 -0.64
CA ILE A 151 12.88 -3.83 0.72
C ILE A 151 14.16 -4.59 1.10
N ASP A 152 14.95 -4.01 2.00
CA ASP A 152 16.02 -4.71 2.69
C ASP A 152 15.75 -4.72 4.20
N VAL A 153 15.42 -5.91 4.70
CA VAL A 153 15.10 -6.17 6.11
C VAL A 153 15.87 -7.38 6.61
N ARG A 154 16.27 -7.39 7.88
CA ARG A 154 16.83 -8.56 8.55
C ARG A 154 15.83 -9.09 9.55
N ILE A 155 15.41 -10.35 9.38
CA ILE A 155 14.50 -11.03 10.31
C ILE A 155 15.35 -11.64 11.44
N ASP A 156 15.01 -11.32 12.68
CA ASP A 156 15.56 -11.95 13.89
C ASP A 156 14.48 -12.85 14.50
N GLU A 157 14.63 -14.17 14.27
CA GLU A 157 13.72 -15.19 14.77
C GLU A 157 13.69 -15.26 16.30
N LYS A 158 14.80 -14.92 16.99
CA LYS A 158 14.87 -15.04 18.46
C LYS A 158 13.99 -14.03 19.16
N THR A 159 13.91 -12.84 18.59
CA THR A 159 13.09 -11.73 19.11
C THR A 159 11.79 -11.55 18.34
N SER A 160 11.54 -12.37 17.32
CA SER A 160 10.41 -12.25 16.39
C SER A 160 10.24 -10.81 15.91
N SER A 161 11.32 -10.25 15.36
CA SER A 161 11.39 -8.86 14.92
C SER A 161 12.09 -8.71 13.58
N ILE A 162 11.87 -7.57 12.92
CA ILE A 162 12.63 -7.16 11.75
C ILE A 162 13.45 -5.91 12.06
N GLU A 163 14.71 -5.91 11.62
CA GLU A 163 15.53 -4.70 11.49
C GLU A 163 15.37 -4.16 10.07
N VAL A 164 14.88 -2.93 9.95
CA VAL A 164 14.70 -2.27 8.66
C VAL A 164 16.00 -1.58 8.26
N ILE A 165 16.63 -2.07 7.19
CA ILE A 165 17.92 -1.56 6.72
C ILE A 165 17.69 -0.43 5.70
N ALA A 166 16.91 -0.73 4.65
CA ALA A 166 16.65 0.21 3.56
C ALA A 166 15.39 -0.18 2.78
N THR A 167 14.94 0.74 1.92
CA THR A 167 13.94 0.47 0.89
C THR A 167 14.50 0.88 -0.47
N ASN A 168 14.32 0.01 -1.45
CA ASN A 168 14.79 0.28 -2.82
C ASN A 168 13.65 0.77 -3.72
N THR A 169 12.41 0.60 -3.26
CA THR A 169 11.21 1.09 -3.92
C THR A 169 10.54 2.12 -3.03
N LEU A 170 10.38 3.33 -3.57
CA LEU A 170 9.58 4.37 -2.95
C LEU A 170 8.15 4.29 -3.50
N ARG A 171 7.18 4.54 -2.62
CA ARG A 171 5.79 4.74 -3.04
C ARG A 171 5.59 6.16 -3.56
N ASP A 172 4.46 6.37 -4.22
CA ASP A 172 4.05 7.67 -4.69
C ASP A 172 4.00 8.70 -3.56
N VAL A 173 4.45 9.90 -3.87
CA VAL A 173 4.36 11.07 -3.00
C VAL A 173 3.15 11.88 -3.43
N TYR A 174 2.31 12.24 -2.47
CA TYR A 174 1.16 13.10 -2.70
C TYR A 174 1.58 14.57 -2.77
N ASP A 175 1.11 15.23 -3.83
CA ASP A 175 1.24 16.68 -4.05
C ASP A 175 -0.15 17.30 -4.21
N ASP A 176 -0.48 18.25 -3.35
CA ASP A 176 -1.77 18.95 -3.30
C ASP A 176 -1.97 19.94 -4.46
N GLN A 177 -0.90 20.28 -5.17
CA GLN A 177 -0.96 21.10 -6.39
C GLN A 177 -1.37 20.28 -7.61
N SER A 178 -0.98 19.01 -7.63
CA SER A 178 -1.17 18.11 -8.77
C SER A 178 -2.46 17.29 -8.64
N TYR A 179 -2.93 17.00 -7.43
CA TYR A 179 -4.08 16.13 -7.22
C TYR A 179 -4.91 16.48 -5.98
N GLN A 180 -6.24 16.38 -6.11
CA GLN A 180 -7.17 16.54 -5.00
C GLN A 180 -7.72 15.18 -4.58
N LEU A 181 -7.41 14.78 -3.35
CA LEU A 181 -7.89 13.53 -2.74
C LEU A 181 -9.41 13.42 -2.79
N LYS A 182 -9.89 12.20 -3.01
CA LYS A 182 -11.30 11.83 -3.13
C LYS A 182 -11.75 10.95 -1.98
N SER A 183 -11.04 9.85 -1.73
CA SER A 183 -11.40 8.87 -0.69
C SER A 183 -10.54 9.04 0.56
N LEU A 184 -9.30 9.49 0.42
CA LEU A 184 -8.36 9.69 1.51
C LEU A 184 -8.41 11.13 2.05
N SER A 185 -7.99 11.29 3.30
CA SER A 185 -7.72 12.60 3.91
C SER A 185 -6.22 12.86 4.00
N LEU A 186 -5.81 14.11 4.20
CA LEU A 186 -4.41 14.46 4.42
C LEU A 186 -3.79 13.76 5.64
N ASP A 187 -4.61 13.42 6.64
CA ASP A 187 -4.13 12.71 7.83
C ASP A 187 -3.83 11.24 7.53
N ASP A 188 -4.60 10.62 6.63
CA ASP A 188 -4.37 9.23 6.18
C ASP A 188 -3.03 9.07 5.42
N ILE A 189 -2.48 10.16 4.89
CA ILE A 189 -1.27 10.15 4.03
C ILE A 189 -0.13 11.00 4.60
N THR A 190 -0.11 11.22 5.92
CA THR A 190 0.79 12.16 6.60
C THR A 190 2.27 12.03 6.17
N ASN A 191 2.79 10.81 6.14
CA ASN A 191 4.21 10.54 5.82
C ASN A 191 4.51 10.58 4.30
N ARG A 192 3.48 10.68 3.46
CA ARG A 192 3.57 10.71 2.00
C ARG A 192 3.17 12.07 1.41
N SER A 193 2.85 13.06 2.23
CA SER A 193 2.50 14.42 1.77
C SER A 193 3.74 15.29 1.59
N LEU A 194 3.97 15.76 0.35
CA LEU A 194 5.07 16.66 0.02
C LEU A 194 4.98 17.98 0.79
N SER A 195 3.79 18.56 0.89
CA SER A 195 3.56 19.83 1.60
C SER A 195 3.84 19.69 3.11
N ARG A 196 3.46 18.58 3.73
CA ARG A 196 3.82 18.28 5.13
C ARG A 196 5.33 18.05 5.29
N ALA A 197 5.96 17.26 4.42
CA ALA A 197 7.40 17.02 4.47
C ALA A 197 8.19 18.32 4.38
N LYS A 198 7.84 19.20 3.43
CA LYS A 198 8.42 20.54 3.29
C LYS A 198 8.25 21.38 4.55
N THR A 199 7.04 21.39 5.12
CA THR A 199 6.75 22.14 6.36
C THR A 199 7.60 21.64 7.54
N ASN A 200 7.74 20.32 7.68
CA ASN A 200 8.54 19.71 8.75
C ASN A 200 10.03 20.03 8.58
N LEU A 201 10.54 19.99 7.33
CA LEU A 201 11.92 20.35 7.03
C LEU A 201 12.21 21.82 7.35
N CYS A 202 11.32 22.74 6.95
CA CYS A 202 11.45 24.16 7.30
C CYS A 202 11.49 24.36 8.83
N LYS A 203 10.57 23.74 9.57
CA LYS A 203 10.55 23.82 11.05
C LYS A 203 11.83 23.27 11.68
N TRP A 204 12.41 22.21 11.11
CA TRP A 204 13.66 21.63 11.60
C TRP A 204 14.86 22.55 11.30
N LEU A 205 14.92 23.14 10.11
CA LEU A 205 15.95 24.12 9.74
C LEU A 205 15.89 25.32 10.69
N ASP A 206 14.71 25.89 10.90
CA ASP A 206 14.52 27.07 11.76
C ASP A 206 15.00 26.81 13.20
N LYS A 207 14.82 25.59 13.71
CA LYS A 207 15.28 25.18 15.06
C LYS A 207 16.78 24.87 15.13
N SER A 208 17.40 24.46 14.03
CA SER A 208 18.79 24.01 14.02
C SER A 208 19.78 25.15 13.85
N PHE A 209 19.31 26.32 13.39
CA PHE A 209 20.13 27.51 13.14
C PHE A 209 19.85 28.66 14.11
N THR A 210 19.13 28.40 15.21
CA THR A 210 18.96 29.30 16.37
C THR A 210 19.69 28.75 17.58
#